data_AF-A0A7S3J4Y0-F1
#
_entry.id   AF-A0A7S3J4Y0-F1
#
_cell.length_a   1.000
_cell.length_b   1.000
_cell.length_c   1.000
_cell.angle_alpha   90.00
_cell.angle_beta   90.00
_cell.angle_gamma   90.00
#
_symmetry.space_group_name_H-M   'P 1'
#
loop_
_entity.id
_entity.type
_entity.pdbx_description
1 polymer ?
#
loop_
_entity_poly.entity_id
_entity_poly.type
_entity_poly.pdbx_seq_one_letter_code
_entity_poly.pdbx_strand_id
1 'polypeptide(L)'
;KFKESPEMFYDFAKEFNWDEYDPTPTHYFISFLNEKGLLQMNFTQNIDCLELKSGLPEEKLVAAHGNLSGAHCPRCKQPKPLANFKKHVNEGTIYYCENCKKMPVKPTVVFFGENLPPKFFQNMEMIGSSDLGIVIGSS
;
A
#
# COMPACT_ATOMS: atom_id res chain seq x y z
N LYS A 1 6.88 11.89 14.57
CA LYS A 1 7.33 10.48 14.68
C LYS A 1 8.24 10.05 13.53
N PHE A 2 7.78 9.74 12.31
CA PHE A 2 8.69 9.28 11.24
C PHE A 2 9.81 10.29 10.88
N LYS A 3 9.52 11.59 10.85
CA LYS A 3 10.53 12.62 10.59
C LYS A 3 11.55 12.80 11.73
N GLU A 4 11.18 12.42 12.95
CA GLU A 4 11.98 12.61 14.17
C GLU A 4 12.84 11.38 14.45
N SER A 5 12.38 10.19 14.05
CA SER A 5 13.09 8.93 14.23
C SER A 5 12.78 7.96 13.07
N PRO A 6 13.27 8.25 11.86
CA PRO A 6 13.08 7.38 10.71
C PRO A 6 13.75 6.00 10.90
N GLU A 7 14.79 5.92 11.74
CA GLU A 7 15.56 4.70 12.02
C GLU A 7 14.64 3.58 12.53
N MET A 8 13.75 3.88 13.48
CA MET A 8 12.82 2.89 14.02
C MET A 8 11.93 2.25 12.95
N PHE A 9 11.49 3.03 11.97
CA PHE A 9 10.70 2.48 10.87
C PHE A 9 11.56 1.65 9.92
N TYR A 10 12.77 2.12 9.58
CA TYR A 10 13.67 1.39 8.70
C TYR A 10 14.14 0.07 9.31
N ASP A 11 14.34 0.01 10.62
CA ASP A 11 14.64 -1.22 11.33
C ASP A 11 13.45 -2.18 11.33
N PHE A 12 12.25 -1.68 11.64
CA PHE A 12 11.03 -2.48 11.54
C PHE A 12 10.77 -2.98 10.10
N ALA A 13 11.05 -2.15 9.10
CA ALA A 13 10.85 -2.48 7.69
C ALA A 13 11.74 -3.63 7.18
N LYS A 14 12.77 -4.02 7.94
CA LYS A 14 13.58 -5.23 7.67
C LYS A 14 12.79 -6.51 7.92
N GLU A 15 11.80 -6.47 8.82
CA GLU A 15 10.92 -7.60 9.11
C GLU A 15 9.86 -7.81 8.02
N PHE A 16 9.66 -6.82 7.15
CA PHE A 16 8.77 -6.98 6.02
C PHE A 16 9.38 -7.92 4.98
N ASN A 17 8.69 -9.02 4.72
CA ASN A 17 8.97 -9.90 3.59
C ASN A 17 8.41 -9.28 2.31
N TRP A 18 9.18 -8.35 1.74
CA TRP A 18 8.77 -7.50 0.62
C TRP A 18 8.37 -8.23 -0.67
N ASP A 19 8.76 -9.50 -0.84
CA ASP A 19 8.58 -10.24 -2.09
C ASP A 19 8.13 -11.70 -1.88
N GLU A 20 7.84 -12.15 -0.65
CA GLU A 20 7.83 -13.58 -0.34
C GLU A 20 6.44 -14.24 -0.24
N TYR A 21 5.35 -13.46 -0.24
CA TYR A 21 4.01 -14.02 -0.04
C TYR A 21 3.25 -14.23 -1.34
N ASP A 22 2.53 -15.35 -1.43
CA ASP A 22 1.62 -15.65 -2.52
C ASP A 22 0.16 -15.36 -2.12
N PRO A 23 -0.70 -14.95 -3.06
CA PRO A 23 -2.10 -14.70 -2.77
C PRO A 23 -2.80 -15.98 -2.28
N THR A 24 -3.69 -15.81 -1.31
CA THR A 24 -4.53 -16.91 -0.79
C THR A 24 -5.72 -17.21 -1.70
N PRO A 25 -6.43 -18.34 -1.52
CA PRO A 25 -7.68 -18.60 -2.25
C PRO A 25 -8.71 -17.47 -2.16
N THR A 26 -8.74 -16.72 -1.05
CA THR A 26 -9.61 -15.55 -0.88
C THR A 26 -9.26 -14.44 -1.88
N HIS A 27 -7.98 -14.18 -2.12
CA HIS A 27 -7.54 -13.18 -3.09
C HIS A 27 -7.95 -13.58 -4.50
N TYR A 28 -7.73 -14.85 -4.87
CA TYR A 28 -8.16 -15.39 -6.15
C TYR A 28 -9.68 -15.40 -6.32
N PHE A 29 -10.44 -15.63 -5.24
CA PHE A 29 -11.90 -15.51 -5.27
C PHE A 29 -12.34 -14.08 -5.61
N ILE A 30 -11.70 -13.06 -5.03
CA ILE A 30 -12.01 -11.65 -5.34
C ILE A 30 -11.65 -11.32 -6.80
N SER A 31 -10.47 -11.75 -7.27
CA SER A 31 -10.09 -11.61 -8.69
C SER A 31 -11.09 -12.29 -9.62
N PHE A 32 -11.55 -13.49 -9.26
CA PHE A 32 -12.55 -14.24 -10.02
C PHE A 32 -13.90 -13.51 -10.10
N LEU A 33 -14.36 -12.88 -9.01
CA LEU A 33 -15.56 -12.04 -9.05
C LEU A 33 -15.41 -10.87 -10.03
N ASN A 34 -14.22 -10.28 -10.12
CA ASN A 34 -13.94 -9.25 -11.13
C ASN A 34 -13.98 -9.80 -12.55
N GLU A 35 -13.36 -10.96 -12.81
CA GLU A 35 -13.41 -11.63 -14.12
C GLU A 35 -14.85 -11.96 -14.57
N LYS A 36 -15.75 -12.23 -13.62
CA LYS A 36 -17.18 -12.44 -13.88
C LYS A 36 -17.99 -11.16 -14.03
N GLY A 37 -17.37 -9.98 -13.88
CA GLY A 37 -18.04 -8.69 -13.95
C GLY A 37 -18.93 -8.39 -12.74
N LEU A 38 -18.75 -9.13 -11.63
CA LEU A 38 -19.57 -9.01 -10.42
C LEU A 38 -18.92 -8.10 -9.37
N LEU A 39 -17.61 -7.91 -9.43
CA LEU A 39 -16.92 -7.04 -8.48
C LEU A 39 -17.05 -5.57 -8.89
N GLN A 40 -17.70 -4.78 -8.05
CA GLN A 40 -17.72 -3.33 -8.21
C GLN A 40 -16.37 -2.70 -7.81
N MET A 41 -15.95 -2.93 -6.56
CA MET A 41 -14.71 -2.40 -5.98
C MET A 41 -14.24 -3.28 -4.83
N ASN A 42 -12.94 -3.46 -4.67
CA ASN A 42 -12.32 -4.09 -3.50
C ASN A 42 -11.61 -3.04 -2.65
N PHE A 43 -12.07 -2.84 -1.41
CA PHE A 43 -11.40 -2.01 -0.42
C PHE A 43 -10.58 -2.90 0.50
N THR A 44 -9.27 -2.63 0.60
CA THR A 44 -8.36 -3.39 1.47
C THR A 44 -7.69 -2.49 2.50
N GLN A 45 -7.53 -3.01 3.71
CA GLN A 45 -6.69 -2.43 4.76
C GLN A 45 -5.26 -2.99 4.72
N ASN A 46 -5.04 -4.07 3.96
CA ASN A 46 -3.74 -4.71 3.81
C ASN A 46 -2.81 -3.82 2.97
N ILE A 47 -1.51 -4.01 3.18
CA ILE A 47 -0.45 -3.25 2.50
C ILE A 47 0.46 -4.15 1.65
N ASP A 48 0.25 -5.47 1.70
CA ASP A 48 1.11 -6.52 1.12
C ASP A 48 1.03 -6.64 -0.42
N CYS A 49 0.07 -5.97 -1.06
CA CYS A 49 -0.18 -5.98 -2.50
C CYS A 49 -0.62 -7.34 -3.07
N LEU A 50 -1.10 -8.28 -2.24
CA LEU A 50 -1.48 -9.62 -2.72
C LEU A 50 -2.71 -9.60 -3.64
N GLU A 51 -3.57 -8.60 -3.55
CA GLU A 51 -4.70 -8.42 -4.48
C GLU A 51 -4.23 -8.15 -5.90
N LEU A 52 -3.19 -7.32 -6.07
CA LEU A 52 -2.61 -7.07 -7.39
C LEU A 52 -1.91 -8.33 -7.92
N LYS A 53 -1.20 -9.05 -7.03
CA LYS A 53 -0.53 -10.30 -7.38
C LYS A 53 -1.51 -11.42 -7.74
N SER A 54 -2.74 -11.41 -7.21
CA SER A 54 -3.81 -12.33 -7.64
C SER A 54 -4.47 -11.95 -8.95
N GLY A 55 -4.02 -10.89 -9.63
CA GLY A 55 -4.54 -10.45 -10.92
C GLY A 55 -5.72 -9.48 -10.82
N LEU A 56 -6.06 -8.97 -9.64
CA LEU A 56 -7.05 -7.91 -9.54
C LEU A 56 -6.49 -6.62 -10.16
N PRO A 57 -7.20 -5.98 -11.10
CA PRO A 57 -6.68 -4.79 -11.75
C PRO A 57 -6.71 -3.59 -10.80
N GLU A 58 -5.76 -2.66 -10.95
CA GLU A 58 -5.55 -1.57 -9.99
C GLU A 58 -6.77 -0.65 -9.87
N GLU A 59 -7.51 -0.43 -10.96
CA GLU A 59 -8.76 0.36 -10.97
C GLU A 59 -9.87 -0.24 -10.10
N LYS A 60 -9.80 -1.54 -9.79
CA LYS A 60 -10.74 -2.26 -8.92
C LYS A 60 -10.28 -2.33 -7.46
N LEU A 61 -9.11 -1.76 -7.15
CA LEU A 61 -8.52 -1.83 -5.82
C LEU A 61 -8.40 -0.45 -5.18
N VAL A 62 -8.94 -0.33 -3.97
CA VAL A 62 -8.69 0.78 -3.06
C VAL A 62 -7.87 0.27 -1.87
N ALA A 63 -6.57 0.55 -1.87
CA ALA A 63 -5.69 0.30 -0.74
C ALA A 63 -5.82 1.44 0.28
N ALA A 64 -6.70 1.28 1.27
CA ALA A 64 -7.06 2.33 2.22
C ALA A 64 -5.86 2.82 3.03
N HIS A 65 -4.92 1.93 3.36
CA HIS A 65 -3.69 2.26 4.06
C HIS A 65 -2.48 2.41 3.13
N GLY A 66 -2.73 2.66 1.84
CA GLY A 66 -1.68 2.56 0.83
C GLY A 66 -1.17 1.13 0.72
N ASN A 67 -0.01 0.94 0.10
CA ASN A 67 0.57 -0.39 -0.08
C ASN A 67 2.11 -0.30 -0.20
N LEU A 68 2.76 -1.46 -0.26
CA LEU A 68 4.22 -1.59 -0.34
C LEU A 68 4.76 -1.55 -1.78
N SER A 69 3.93 -1.20 -2.79
CA SER A 69 4.34 -1.20 -4.20
C SER A 69 5.22 -0.02 -4.61
N GLY A 70 5.33 1.01 -3.76
CA GLY A 70 6.07 2.22 -4.08
C GLY A 70 6.76 2.88 -2.89
N ALA A 71 7.62 3.84 -3.21
CA ALA A 71 8.25 4.73 -2.25
C ALA A 71 8.19 6.18 -2.76
N HIS A 72 8.16 7.15 -1.85
CA HIS A 72 8.10 8.56 -2.21
C HIS A 72 8.76 9.45 -1.16
N CYS A 73 9.13 10.66 -1.55
CA CYS A 73 9.53 11.70 -0.60
C CYS A 73 8.28 12.30 0.07
N PRO A 74 8.15 12.25 1.41
CA PRO A 74 6.98 12.82 2.10
C PRO A 74 6.82 14.33 1.91
N ARG A 75 7.91 15.05 1.59
CA ARG A 75 7.94 16.52 1.39
C ARG A 75 7.56 16.93 -0.03
N CYS A 76 8.32 16.51 -1.05
CA CYS A 76 8.05 16.92 -2.44
C CYS A 76 7.10 15.99 -3.19
N LYS A 77 6.66 14.88 -2.57
CA LYS A 77 5.77 13.86 -3.15
C LYS A 77 6.31 13.14 -4.40
N GLN A 78 7.55 13.42 -4.81
CA GLN A 78 8.17 12.71 -5.94
C GLN A 78 8.28 11.22 -5.62
N PRO A 79 7.83 10.35 -6.53
CA PRO A 79 8.10 8.92 -6.47
C PRO A 79 9.60 8.65 -6.42
N LYS A 80 9.96 7.58 -5.72
CA LYS A 80 11.33 7.10 -5.57
C LYS A 80 11.37 5.63 -5.93
N PRO A 81 12.46 5.13 -6.55
CA PRO A 81 12.56 3.73 -6.91
C PRO A 81 12.44 2.85 -5.66
N LEU A 82 11.45 1.95 -5.64
CA LEU A 82 11.23 1.03 -4.51
C LEU A 82 12.47 0.16 -4.27
N ALA A 83 13.16 -0.27 -5.34
CA ALA A 83 14.41 -1.03 -5.23
C ALA A 83 15.49 -0.30 -4.40
N ASN A 84 15.62 1.02 -4.56
CA ASN A 84 16.56 1.81 -3.77
C ASN A 84 16.12 1.88 -2.31
N PHE A 85 14.82 2.04 -2.06
CA PHE A 85 14.27 2.02 -0.71
C PHE A 85 14.56 0.67 -0.01
N LYS A 86 14.23 -0.45 -0.66
CA LYS A 86 14.50 -1.82 -0.17
C LYS A 86 15.99 -2.03 0.12
N LYS A 87 16.87 -1.55 -0.77
CA LYS A 87 18.33 -1.63 -0.56
C LYS A 87 18.76 -0.97 0.75
N HIS A 88 18.32 0.26 1.00
CA HIS A 88 18.69 0.98 2.22
C HIS A 88 18.11 0.32 3.48
N VAL A 89 16.86 -0.18 3.42
CA VAL A 89 16.26 -0.98 4.52
C VAL A 89 17.14 -2.18 4.85
N ASN A 90 17.53 -2.97 3.85
CA ASN A 90 18.37 -4.17 4.03
C ASN A 90 19.76 -3.83 4.58
N GLU A 91 20.35 -2.71 4.16
CA GLU A 91 21.65 -2.23 4.64
C GLU A 91 21.57 -1.57 6.02
N GLY A 92 20.36 -1.37 6.58
CA GLY A 92 20.16 -0.63 7.83
C GLY A 92 20.52 0.85 7.74
N THR A 93 20.42 1.43 6.54
CA THR A 93 20.67 2.85 6.28
C THR A 93 19.38 3.56 5.90
N ILE A 94 19.38 4.90 5.97
CA ILE A 94 18.21 5.69 5.61
C ILE A 94 18.35 6.17 4.16
N TYR A 95 17.31 5.92 3.35
CA TYR A 95 17.24 6.49 2.01
C TYR A 95 16.74 7.93 2.08
N TYR A 96 17.58 8.88 1.68
CA TYR A 96 17.26 10.30 1.71
C TYR A 96 16.92 10.85 0.33
N CYS A 97 15.90 11.70 0.27
CA CYS A 97 15.57 12.42 -0.96
C CYS A 97 16.62 13.49 -1.27
N GLU A 98 17.15 13.43 -2.49
CA GLU A 98 18.21 14.30 -3.01
C GLU A 98 17.73 15.75 -3.13
N ASN A 99 16.43 15.95 -3.41
CA ASN A 99 15.84 17.26 -3.68
C ASN A 99 15.28 17.97 -2.42
N CYS A 100 15.38 17.37 -1.24
CA CYS A 100 14.58 17.78 -0.07
C CYS A 100 15.37 17.91 1.23
N LYS A 101 16.58 18.47 1.22
CA LYS A 101 17.43 18.66 2.42
C LYS A 101 17.52 17.38 3.25
N LYS A 102 17.77 16.24 2.60
CA LYS A 102 17.81 14.91 3.23
C LYS A 102 16.52 14.55 4.00
N MET A 103 15.35 14.73 3.38
CA MET A 103 14.10 14.17 3.91
C MET A 103 14.13 12.64 3.73
N PRO A 104 13.89 11.83 4.78
CA PRO A 104 13.79 10.38 4.65
C PRO A 104 12.68 9.98 3.68
N VAL A 105 13.00 9.09 2.76
CA VAL A 105 12.05 8.48 1.83
C VAL A 105 11.18 7.50 2.62
N LYS A 106 9.91 7.41 2.26
CA LYS A 106 8.93 6.54 2.92
C LYS A 106 8.23 5.65 1.88
N PRO A 107 7.86 4.40 2.20
CA PRO A 107 6.96 3.64 1.35
C PRO A 107 5.60 4.36 1.22
N THR A 108 4.80 3.94 0.25
CA THR A 108 3.45 4.48 0.00
C THR A 108 2.40 4.11 1.06
N VAL A 109 2.79 3.37 2.10
CA VAL A 109 1.96 3.04 3.26
C VAL A 109 1.57 4.28 4.05
N VAL A 110 0.31 4.38 4.44
CA VAL A 110 -0.25 5.42 5.31
C VAL A 110 0.13 5.11 6.76
N PHE A 111 0.72 6.08 7.45
CA PHE A 111 1.04 5.93 8.88
C PHE A 111 -0.03 6.56 9.75
N PHE A 112 -0.09 6.16 11.02
CA PHE A 112 -0.96 6.80 12.01
C PHE A 112 -0.76 8.32 12.03
N GLY A 113 -1.88 9.05 11.95
CA GLY A 113 -1.91 10.51 11.89
C GLY A 113 -1.77 11.09 10.47
N GLU A 114 -1.61 10.26 9.44
CA GLU A 114 -1.72 10.69 8.04
C GLU A 114 -3.13 10.47 7.50
N ASN A 115 -3.49 11.26 6.49
CA ASN A 115 -4.77 11.11 5.79
C ASN A 115 -4.75 9.86 4.91
N LEU A 116 -5.92 9.24 4.74
CA LEU A 116 -6.11 8.18 3.75
C LEU A 116 -5.87 8.73 2.33
N PRO A 117 -5.53 7.86 1.36
CA PRO A 117 -5.29 8.27 -0.02
C PRO A 117 -6.56 8.89 -0.63
N PRO A 118 -6.45 9.89 -1.52
CA PRO A 118 -7.62 10.48 -2.20
C PRO A 118 -8.51 9.46 -2.90
N LYS A 119 -7.91 8.38 -3.44
CA LYS A 119 -8.63 7.28 -4.09
C LYS A 119 -9.68 6.64 -3.17
N PHE A 120 -9.44 6.60 -1.86
CA PHE A 120 -10.42 6.10 -0.89
C PHE A 120 -11.69 6.94 -0.92
N PHE A 121 -11.55 8.26 -0.75
CA PHE A 121 -12.69 9.18 -0.71
C PHE A 121 -13.42 9.28 -2.05
N GLN A 122 -12.66 9.24 -3.16
CA GLN A 122 -13.21 9.27 -4.51
C GLN A 122 -14.08 8.06 -4.84
N ASN A 123 -13.85 6.92 -4.18
CA ASN A 123 -14.60 5.70 -4.44
C ASN A 123 -15.63 5.37 -3.35
N MET A 124 -15.81 6.21 -2.31
CA MET A 124 -16.79 5.94 -1.26
C MET A 124 -18.23 5.79 -1.78
N GLU A 125 -18.58 6.48 -2.87
CA GLU A 125 -19.89 6.32 -3.51
C GLU A 125 -20.16 4.89 -3.99
N MET A 126 -19.11 4.13 -4.33
CA MET A 126 -19.22 2.74 -4.76
C MET A 126 -19.77 1.85 -3.64
N ILE A 127 -19.47 2.18 -2.38
CA ILE A 127 -20.03 1.49 -1.21
C ILE A 127 -21.53 1.78 -1.10
N GLY A 128 -21.96 3.01 -1.37
CA GLY A 128 -23.37 3.40 -1.29
C GLY A 128 -24.22 2.85 -2.43
N SER A 129 -23.63 2.62 -3.61
CA SER A 129 -24.34 2.10 -4.77
C SER A 129 -24.28 0.58 -4.92
N SER A 130 -23.52 -0.12 -4.07
CA SER A 130 -23.42 -1.58 -4.11
C SER A 130 -24.73 -2.24 -3.67
N ASP A 131 -25.10 -3.33 -4.33
CA ASP A 131 -26.22 -4.19 -3.95
C ASP A 131 -25.84 -5.24 -2.89
N LEU A 132 -24.54 -5.53 -2.74
CA LEU A 132 -23.97 -6.45 -1.76
C LEU A 132 -22.61 -5.98 -1.23
N GLY A 133 -22.47 -5.92 0.10
CA GLY A 133 -21.19 -5.72 0.79
C GLY A 133 -20.69 -7.01 1.45
N ILE A 134 -19.43 -7.36 1.24
CA ILE A 134 -18.78 -8.52 1.86
C ILE A 134 -17.58 -8.03 2.67
N VAL A 135 -17.52 -8.38 3.96
CA VAL A 135 -16.38 -8.11 4.84
C VAL A 135 -15.67 -9.44 5.13
N ILE A 136 -14.37 -9.52 4.85
CA ILE A 136 -13.58 -10.75 5.00
C ILE A 136 -12.30 -10.41 5.76
N GLY A 137 -12.07 -11.09 6.89
CA GLY A 137 -10.78 -11.02 7.59
C GLY A 137 -10.42 -9.65 8.18
N SER A 138 -11.42 -8.90 8.68
CA SER A 138 -11.23 -7.61 9.35
C SER A 138 -12.09 -7.54 10.62
N SER A 139 -11.62 -6.80 11.63
CA SER A 139 -12.20 -6.70 12.99
C SER A 139 -12.51 -5.26 13.38
#